data_AF-A0AAC9TUJ3-F1
#
_entry.id   AF-A0AAC9TUJ3-F1
#
_cell.length_a   1.000
_cell.length_b   1.000
_cell.length_c   1.000
_cell.angle_alpha   90.00
_cell.angle_beta   90.00
_cell.angle_gamma   90.00
#
_symmetry.space_group_name_H-M   'P 1'
#
loop_
_entity.id
_entity.type
_entity.pdbx_description
1 polymer ?
#
loop_
_entity_poly.entity_id
_entity_poly.type
_entity_poly.pdbx_seq_one_letter_code
_entity_poly.pdbx_strand_id
1 'polypeptide(L)'
;MKRVILVVFITVVLSVSLFAERKNYYCSNEPYTYFIYNENSLTKEQLYKIMELKKEYQPKILELRKRIYLERTKINSEMYKKNPDELIINNSINLNIKYAKELRNITNDFFKKYNEIKNNK
;
A
#
# COMPACT_ATOMS: atom_id res chain seq x y z
N MET A 1 -38.11 42.09 -6.36
CA MET A 1 -37.30 41.35 -7.38
C MET A 1 -36.42 40.36 -6.64
N LYS A 2 -36.97 39.16 -6.40
CA LYS A 2 -36.51 37.85 -6.93
C LYS A 2 -35.04 37.52 -6.61
N ARG A 3 -34.89 36.76 -5.53
CA ARG A 3 -33.73 36.01 -5.06
C ARG A 3 -33.22 35.08 -6.17
N VAL A 4 -32.17 35.47 -6.91
CA VAL A 4 -31.53 34.61 -7.92
C VAL A 4 -30.01 34.87 -7.94
N ILE A 5 -29.31 34.73 -6.82
CA ILE A 5 -27.83 34.72 -6.81
C ILE A 5 -27.30 33.72 -5.75
N LEU A 6 -27.83 32.50 -5.71
CA LEU A 6 -27.33 31.48 -4.76
C LEU A 6 -27.18 30.07 -5.35
N VAL A 7 -27.23 29.89 -6.67
CA VAL A 7 -27.18 28.52 -7.25
C VAL A 7 -25.95 28.29 -8.13
N VAL A 8 -25.24 29.33 -8.57
CA VAL A 8 -24.13 29.15 -9.54
C VAL A 8 -22.76 28.91 -8.88
N PHE A 9 -22.59 29.25 -7.60
CA PHE A 9 -21.30 29.06 -6.91
C PHE A 9 -21.08 27.65 -6.35
N ILE A 10 -22.13 26.83 -6.23
CA ILE A 10 -22.02 25.47 -5.64
C ILE A 10 -21.58 24.45 -6.70
N THR A 11 -21.87 24.66 -7.99
CA THR A 11 -21.53 23.70 -9.05
C THR A 11 -20.07 23.77 -9.50
N VAL A 12 -19.37 24.88 -9.28
CA VAL A 12 -17.95 25.02 -9.66
C VAL A 12 -17.01 24.46 -8.58
N VAL A 13 -17.41 24.47 -7.31
CA VAL A 13 -16.55 23.95 -6.22
C VAL A 13 -16.58 22.41 -6.17
N LEU A 14 -17.66 21.77 -6.62
CA LEU A 14 -17.76 20.30 -6.63
C LEU A 14 -17.01 19.62 -7.79
N SER A 15 -16.63 20.35 -8.83
CA SER A 15 -15.85 19.78 -9.95
C SER A 15 -14.34 19.73 -9.68
N VAL A 16 -13.83 20.49 -8.72
CA VAL A 16 -12.39 20.49 -8.37
C VAL A 16 -12.03 19.39 -7.36
N SER A 17 -13.01 18.87 -6.62
CA SER A 17 -12.81 17.84 -5.59
C SER A 17 -12.54 16.43 -6.15
N LEU A 18 -12.89 16.17 -7.42
CA LEU A 18 -12.69 14.86 -8.04
C LEU A 18 -11.31 14.67 -8.68
N PHE A 19 -10.52 15.74 -8.81
CA PHE A 19 -9.16 15.70 -9.37
C PHE A 19 -8.05 15.93 -8.34
N ALA A 20 -8.39 16.16 -7.08
CA ALA A 20 -7.44 16.52 -6.03
C ALA A 20 -6.99 15.34 -5.15
N GLU A 21 -6.84 14.12 -5.67
CA GLU A 21 -5.99 13.11 -4.97
C GLU A 21 -5.48 11.96 -5.86
N ARG A 22 -4.97 12.24 -7.07
CA ARG A 22 -3.93 11.39 -7.66
C ARG A 22 -2.57 11.73 -7.02
N LYS A 23 -2.46 11.61 -5.69
CA LYS A 23 -1.16 11.58 -5.03
C LYS A 23 -0.49 10.28 -5.47
N ASN A 24 0.46 10.40 -6.40
CA ASN A 24 1.50 9.43 -6.74
C ASN A 24 1.30 8.03 -6.14
N TYR A 25 0.49 7.20 -6.79
CA TYR A 25 0.47 5.74 -6.55
C TYR A 25 1.73 5.05 -7.09
N TYR A 26 2.71 5.85 -7.54
CA TYR A 26 4.07 5.43 -7.77
C TYR A 26 4.79 5.33 -6.42
N CYS A 27 4.72 4.15 -5.80
CA CYS A 27 5.85 3.69 -4.99
C CYS A 27 6.95 3.32 -6.00
N SER A 28 7.62 4.33 -6.57
CA SER A 28 8.63 4.17 -7.64
C SER A 28 9.97 3.66 -7.13
N ASN A 29 10.08 3.28 -5.87
CA ASN A 29 11.25 2.64 -5.29
C ASN A 29 10.75 1.69 -4.20
N GLU A 30 10.88 0.37 -4.35
CA GLU A 30 10.88 -0.51 -3.18
C GLU A 30 12.34 -0.82 -2.79
N PRO A 31 13.01 0.02 -1.99
CA PRO A 31 14.35 -0.23 -1.46
C PRO A 31 14.35 -1.27 -0.33
N TYR A 32 13.45 -2.27 -0.35
CA TYR A 32 13.14 -3.08 0.84
C TYR A 32 13.34 -4.58 0.63
N THR A 33 14.43 -4.97 -0.03
CA THR A 33 14.98 -6.35 0.03
C THR A 33 15.66 -6.66 1.37
N TYR A 34 15.92 -5.65 2.22
CA TYR A 34 16.59 -5.86 3.49
C TYR A 34 15.82 -5.19 4.62
N PHE A 35 14.82 -5.89 5.18
CA PHE A 35 14.36 -5.56 6.52
C PHE A 35 15.53 -5.87 7.48
N ILE A 36 16.27 -4.81 7.80
CA ILE A 36 17.14 -4.65 8.97
C ILE A 36 18.54 -5.25 8.82
N TYR A 37 19.48 -4.38 8.45
CA TYR A 37 20.86 -4.38 8.96
C TYR A 37 21.01 -3.17 9.87
N ASN A 38 21.02 -3.39 11.18
CA ASN A 38 21.68 -2.49 12.12
C ASN A 38 22.18 -3.34 13.29
N GLU A 39 23.37 -3.92 13.09
CA GLU A 39 23.95 -5.07 13.80
C GLU A 39 24.60 -4.74 15.15
N ASN A 40 24.44 -3.54 15.70
CA ASN A 40 25.27 -3.14 16.85
C ASN A 40 24.65 -3.39 18.24
N SER A 41 23.48 -4.01 18.37
CA SER A 41 22.82 -4.17 19.70
C SER A 41 21.99 -5.43 19.95
N LEU A 42 22.03 -6.44 19.07
CA LEU A 42 21.29 -7.69 19.27
C LEU A 42 22.18 -8.80 19.82
N THR A 43 21.70 -9.55 20.82
CA THR A 43 22.36 -10.78 21.26
C THR A 43 22.20 -11.88 20.21
N LYS A 44 23.04 -12.93 20.29
CA LYS A 44 22.95 -14.10 19.40
C LYS A 44 21.56 -14.76 19.47
N GLU A 45 20.97 -14.85 20.66
CA GLU A 45 19.64 -15.43 20.84
C GLU A 45 18.55 -14.57 20.20
N GLN A 46 18.61 -13.25 20.38
CA GLN A 46 17.68 -12.31 19.74
C GLN A 46 17.77 -12.40 18.21
N LEU A 47 18.99 -12.53 17.67
CA LEU A 47 19.21 -12.73 16.24
C LEU A 47 18.50 -14.00 15.73
N TYR A 48 18.67 -15.14 16.41
CA TYR A 48 17.99 -16.39 16.03
C TYR A 48 16.46 -16.24 16.04
N LYS A 49 15.89 -15.62 17.09
CA LYS A 49 14.44 -15.37 17.17
C LYS A 49 13.96 -14.47 16.03
N ILE A 50 14.73 -13.44 15.68
CA ILE A 50 14.42 -12.55 14.54
C ILE A 50 14.51 -13.31 13.20
N MET A 51 15.47 -14.22 13.05
CA MET A 51 15.60 -15.05 11.84
C MET A 51 14.39 -15.97 11.65
N GLU A 52 13.93 -16.63 12.73
CA GLU A 52 12.71 -17.45 12.68
C GLU A 52 11.46 -16.59 12.39
N LEU A 53 11.35 -15.42 13.01
CA LEU A 53 10.28 -14.46 12.72
C LEU A 53 10.30 -14.05 11.23
N LYS A 54 11.47 -13.81 10.64
CA LYS A 54 11.58 -13.49 9.21
C LYS A 54 11.09 -14.63 8.33
N LYS A 55 11.45 -15.89 8.63
CA LYS A 55 10.98 -17.06 7.87
C LYS A 55 9.46 -17.15 7.83
N GLU A 56 8.78 -16.77 8.91
CA GLU A 56 7.31 -16.79 8.97
C GLU A 56 6.67 -15.65 8.15
N TYR A 57 7.18 -14.42 8.24
CA TYR A 57 6.51 -13.24 7.69
C TYR A 57 6.92 -12.91 6.26
N GLN A 58 8.17 -13.18 5.88
CA GLN A 58 8.72 -12.79 4.58
C GLN A 58 7.97 -13.39 3.39
N PRO A 59 7.59 -14.68 3.38
CA PRO A 59 6.82 -15.24 2.26
C PRO A 59 5.47 -14.54 2.05
N LYS A 60 4.76 -14.26 3.15
CA LYS A 60 3.45 -13.58 3.13
C LYS A 60 3.56 -12.14 2.61
N ILE A 61 4.59 -11.41 3.05
CA ILE A 61 4.88 -10.05 2.57
C ILE A 61 5.20 -10.05 1.07
N LEU A 62 6.06 -10.98 0.61
CA LEU A 62 6.41 -11.11 -0.81
C LEU A 62 5.20 -11.43 -1.67
N GLU A 63 4.34 -12.33 -1.21
CA GLU A 63 3.11 -12.69 -1.92
C GLU A 63 2.18 -11.48 -2.07
N LEU A 64 1.95 -10.72 -1.00
CA LEU A 64 1.11 -9.51 -1.04
C LEU A 64 1.68 -8.45 -1.99
N ARG A 65 3.00 -8.23 -1.98
CA ARG A 65 3.67 -7.33 -2.92
C ARG A 65 3.47 -7.78 -4.36
N LYS A 66 3.63 -9.08 -4.64
CA LYS A 66 3.38 -9.65 -5.97
C LYS A 66 1.93 -9.40 -6.42
N ARG A 67 0.95 -9.64 -5.55
CA ARG A 67 -0.47 -9.38 -5.85
C ARG A 67 -0.75 -7.91 -6.14
N ILE A 68 -0.21 -6.99 -5.32
CA ILE A 68 -0.31 -5.54 -5.55
C ILE A 68 0.28 -5.16 -6.91
N TYR A 69 1.45 -5.70 -7.25
CA TYR A 69 2.09 -5.46 -8.55
C TYR A 69 1.20 -5.93 -9.70
N LEU A 70 0.68 -7.15 -9.64
CA LEU A 70 -0.18 -7.72 -10.69
C LEU A 70 -1.45 -6.88 -10.91
N GLU A 71 -2.11 -6.43 -9.85
CA GLU A 71 -3.29 -5.56 -9.99
C GLU A 71 -2.94 -4.21 -10.61
N ARG A 72 -1.78 -3.62 -10.29
CA ARG A 72 -1.30 -2.38 -10.94
C ARG A 72 -1.02 -2.60 -12.42
N THR A 73 -0.34 -3.68 -12.78
CA THR A 73 -0.10 -4.05 -14.18
C THR A 73 -1.42 -4.24 -14.91
N LYS A 74 -2.39 -4.91 -14.30
CA LYS A 74 -3.72 -5.11 -14.89
C LYS A 74 -4.46 -3.79 -15.14
N ILE A 75 -4.44 -2.85 -14.17
CA ILE A 75 -4.99 -1.50 -14.35
C ILE A 75 -4.34 -0.80 -15.54
N ASN A 76 -3.01 -0.77 -15.58
CA ASN A 76 -2.27 -0.10 -16.65
C ASN A 76 -2.59 -0.72 -18.02
N SER A 77 -2.55 -2.06 -18.13
CA SER A 77 -2.87 -2.76 -19.36
C SER A 77 -4.30 -2.50 -19.84
N GLU A 78 -5.28 -2.42 -18.94
CA GLU A 78 -6.67 -2.11 -19.28
C GLU A 78 -6.81 -0.66 -19.78
N MET A 79 -6.15 0.29 -19.11
CA MET A 79 -6.18 1.70 -19.49
C MET A 79 -5.54 1.99 -20.86
N TYR A 80 -4.63 1.14 -21.34
CA TYR A 80 -4.02 1.29 -22.67
C TYR A 80 -4.87 0.75 -23.82
N LYS A 81 -6.00 0.08 -23.55
CA LYS A 81 -6.88 -0.40 -24.61
C LYS A 81 -7.61 0.77 -25.28
N LYS A 82 -7.99 0.57 -26.55
CA LYS A 82 -8.81 1.54 -27.30
C LYS A 82 -10.14 1.84 -26.61
N ASN A 83 -10.76 0.82 -26.01
CA ASN A 83 -11.98 0.90 -25.20
C ASN A 83 -11.70 0.22 -23.85
N PRO A 84 -11.23 0.97 -22.83
CA PRO A 84 -10.98 0.41 -21.50
C PRO A 84 -12.27 -0.06 -20.82
N ASP A 85 -12.21 -1.17 -20.10
CA ASP A 85 -13.30 -1.63 -19.24
C ASP A 85 -13.15 -1.04 -17.82
N GLU A 86 -14.01 -0.08 -17.48
CA GLU A 86 -14.02 0.58 -16.17
C GLU A 86 -14.31 -0.40 -15.02
N LEU A 87 -15.11 -1.45 -15.24
CA LEU A 87 -15.41 -2.43 -14.21
C LEU A 87 -14.15 -3.23 -13.84
N ILE A 88 -13.35 -3.60 -14.85
CA ILE A 88 -12.07 -4.28 -14.64
C ILE A 88 -11.10 -3.37 -13.87
N ILE A 89 -10.99 -2.11 -14.27
CA ILE A 89 -10.13 -1.12 -13.60
C ILE A 89 -10.56 -0.94 -12.14
N ASN A 90 -11.84 -0.68 -11.88
CA ASN A 90 -12.35 -0.43 -10.53
C ASN A 90 -12.19 -1.66 -9.62
N ASN A 91 -12.44 -2.86 -10.14
CA ASN A 91 -12.21 -4.09 -9.39
C ASN A 91 -10.73 -4.26 -9.02
N SER A 92 -9.81 -4.01 -9.94
CA SER A 92 -8.37 -4.09 -9.65
C SER A 92 -7.90 -3.01 -8.68
N ILE A 93 -8.46 -1.80 -8.72
CA ILE A 93 -8.19 -0.75 -7.71
C ILE A 93 -8.63 -1.22 -6.32
N ASN A 94 -9.84 -1.76 -6.18
CA ASN A 94 -10.36 -2.26 -4.91
C ASN A 94 -9.51 -3.40 -4.34
N LEU A 95 -9.08 -4.34 -5.20
CA LEU A 95 -8.16 -5.40 -4.80
C LEU A 95 -6.80 -4.85 -4.38
N ASN A 96 -6.25 -3.87 -5.10
CA ASN A 96 -4.99 -3.23 -4.75
C ASN A 96 -5.05 -2.60 -3.36
N ILE A 97 -6.12 -1.85 -3.06
CA ILE A 97 -6.36 -1.24 -1.75
C ILE A 97 -6.44 -2.30 -0.65
N LYS A 98 -7.19 -3.39 -0.91
CA LYS A 98 -7.31 -4.52 0.03
C LYS A 98 -5.94 -5.13 0.34
N TYR A 99 -5.17 -5.49 -0.68
CA TYR A 99 -3.85 -6.08 -0.49
C TYR A 99 -2.85 -5.13 0.17
N ALA A 100 -2.93 -3.83 -0.13
CA ALA A 100 -2.10 -2.81 0.53
C ALA A 100 -2.42 -2.70 2.03
N LYS A 101 -3.70 -2.78 2.41
CA LYS A 101 -4.13 -2.81 3.82
C LYS A 101 -3.63 -4.07 4.53
N GLU A 102 -3.75 -5.23 3.89
CA GLU A 102 -3.22 -6.50 4.41
C GLU A 102 -1.69 -6.43 4.60
N LEU A 103 -0.97 -5.89 3.61
CA LEU A 103 0.48 -5.70 3.66
C LEU A 103 0.90 -4.78 4.82
N ARG A 104 0.16 -3.69 5.04
CA ARG A 104 0.41 -2.79 6.17
C ARG A 104 0.21 -3.52 7.51
N ASN A 105 -0.86 -4.29 7.65
CA ASN A 105 -1.16 -5.02 8.88
C ASN A 105 -0.07 -6.05 9.20
N ILE A 106 0.32 -6.88 8.24
CA ILE A 106 1.35 -7.90 8.46
C ILE A 106 2.73 -7.28 8.75
N THR A 107 3.05 -6.15 8.12
CA THR A 107 4.30 -5.43 8.37
C THR A 107 4.31 -4.83 9.77
N ASN A 108 3.20 -4.24 10.22
CA ASN A 108 3.06 -3.73 11.58
C ASN A 108 3.19 -4.84 12.63
N ASP A 109 2.56 -5.99 12.38
CA ASP A 109 2.65 -7.15 13.28
C ASP A 109 4.08 -7.70 13.36
N PHE A 110 4.77 -7.82 12.23
CA PHE A 110 6.21 -8.15 12.19
C PHE A 110 7.02 -7.18 13.04
N PHE A 111 6.85 -5.86 12.85
CA PHE A 111 7.60 -4.86 13.60
C PHE A 111 7.31 -4.88 15.09
N LYS A 112 6.06 -5.13 15.48
CA LYS A 112 5.68 -5.30 16.88
C LYS A 112 6.46 -6.46 17.51
N LYS A 113 6.40 -7.65 16.91
CA LYS A 113 7.14 -8.84 17.39
C LYS A 113 8.65 -8.66 17.34
N TYR A 114 9.17 -8.01 16.31
CA TYR A 114 10.59 -7.67 16.22
C TYR A 114 11.04 -6.79 17.39
N ASN A 115 10.27 -5.75 17.72
CA ASN A 115 10.57 -4.85 18.83
C ASN A 115 10.44 -5.55 20.19
N GLU A 116 9.48 -6.46 20.34
CA GLU A 116 9.39 -7.33 21.52
C GLU A 116 10.67 -8.15 21.69
N ILE A 117 11.17 -8.80 20.64
CA ILE A 117 12.43 -9.56 20.71
C ILE A 117 13.62 -8.66 21.03
N LYS A 118 13.73 -7.52 20.34
CA LYS A 118 14.86 -6.58 20.50
C LYS A 118 14.92 -5.97 21.90
N ASN A 119 13.78 -5.63 22.49
CA ASN A 119 13.71 -4.91 23.75
C ASN A 119 13.59 -5.83 24.97
N ASN A 120 13.36 -7.13 24.78
CA ASN A 120 13.39 -8.11 25.85
C ASN A 120 14.86 -8.35 26.25
N LYS A 121 15.23 -7.89 27.45
CA LYS A 121 16.56 -8.01 28.03
C LYS A 121 16.62 -9.22 28.95
#